data_AF-A0A923B4I8-F1
#
_entry.id   AF-A0A923B4I8-F1
#
_cell.length_a   1.000
_cell.length_b   1.000
_cell.length_c   1.000
_cell.angle_alpha   90.00
_cell.angle_beta   90.00
_cell.angle_gamma   90.00
#
_symmetry.space_group_name_H-M   'P 1'
#
loop_
_entity.id
_entity.type
_entity.pdbx_description
1 polymer ?
#
loop_
_entity_poly.entity_id
_entity_poly.type
_entity_poly.pdbx_seq_one_letter_code
_entity_poly.pdbx_strand_id
1 'polypeptide(L)'
;MKTNTDRRIFIMAIVASVILPIVAAAEMAQAEEMSSPVPPAGFDIRRDEIPHGQLEVVEYDSTSIGMRRKARVYTPPGYASSQETFPVLYLLHGIGGDENEWARSGVPDIILDNLYADEKLVPMIVVLPNGRAAK
;
A
#
# COMPACT_ATOMS: atom_id res chain seq x y z
N MET A 1 15.05 -59.28 20.67
CA MET A 1 15.47 -59.09 19.26
C MET A 1 14.49 -58.10 18.62
N LYS A 2 14.79 -56.79 18.60
CA LYS A 2 13.88 -55.79 17.99
C LYS A 2 13.93 -55.94 16.47
N THR A 3 12.79 -56.04 15.81
CA THR A 3 12.71 -56.32 14.37
C THR A 3 13.02 -55.08 13.54
N ASN A 4 13.40 -55.25 12.27
CA ASN A 4 13.68 -54.14 11.35
C ASN A 4 12.43 -53.24 11.14
N THR A 5 11.24 -53.81 11.30
CA THR A 5 9.95 -53.11 11.26
C THR A 5 9.79 -52.14 12.44
N ASP A 6 10.18 -52.54 13.66
CA ASP A 6 10.09 -51.69 14.85
C ASP A 6 11.01 -50.47 14.75
N ARG A 7 12.19 -50.64 14.16
CA ARG A 7 13.14 -49.53 13.91
C ARG A 7 12.58 -48.53 12.89
N ARG A 8 11.88 -49.00 11.85
CA ARG A 8 11.27 -48.12 10.84
C ARG A 8 10.10 -47.32 11.39
N ILE A 9 9.25 -47.94 12.21
CA ILE A 9 8.14 -47.25 12.89
C ILE A 9 8.68 -46.21 13.87
N PHE A 10 9.73 -46.55 14.63
CA PHE A 10 10.35 -45.61 15.58
C PHE A 10 11.04 -44.43 14.88
N ILE A 11 11.70 -44.66 13.75
CA ILE A 11 12.32 -43.58 12.94
C ILE A 11 11.23 -42.69 12.32
N MET A 12 10.16 -43.26 11.76
CA MET A 12 9.05 -42.47 11.21
C MET A 12 8.34 -41.62 12.28
N ALA A 13 8.19 -42.15 13.50
CA ALA A 13 7.61 -41.41 14.62
C ALA A 13 8.48 -40.23 15.08
N ILE A 14 9.81 -40.37 15.10
CA ILE A 14 10.76 -39.29 15.42
C ILE A 14 10.79 -38.24 14.30
N VAL A 15 10.79 -38.68 13.04
CA VAL A 15 10.74 -37.79 11.87
C VAL A 15 9.45 -36.97 11.90
N ALA A 16 8.31 -37.58 12.20
CA ALA A 16 7.05 -36.85 12.34
C ALA A 16 7.05 -35.90 13.55
N SER A 17 7.55 -36.32 14.72
CA SER A 17 7.54 -35.49 15.93
C SER A 17 8.52 -34.32 15.92
N VAL A 18 9.53 -34.34 15.05
CA VAL A 18 10.49 -33.24 14.88
C VAL A 18 10.17 -32.39 13.66
N ILE A 19 9.79 -32.98 12.53
CA ILE A 19 9.55 -32.23 11.29
C ILE A 19 8.21 -31.48 11.33
N LEU A 20 7.12 -32.08 11.84
CA LEU A 20 5.84 -31.36 11.92
C LEU A 20 5.91 -30.04 12.74
N PRO A 21 6.50 -30.01 13.95
CA PRO A 21 6.59 -28.75 14.68
C PRO A 21 7.53 -27.74 14.02
N ILE A 22 8.57 -28.17 13.30
CA ILE A 22 9.44 -27.26 12.53
C ILE A 22 8.68 -26.64 11.36
N VAL A 23 7.90 -27.42 10.61
CA VAL A 23 7.08 -26.90 9.51
C VAL A 23 5.99 -25.96 10.04
N ALA A 24 5.30 -26.33 11.13
CA ALA A 24 4.31 -25.46 11.76
C ALA A 24 4.93 -24.15 12.31
N ALA A 25 6.13 -24.21 12.90
CA ALA A 25 6.84 -23.02 13.35
C ALA A 25 7.30 -22.12 12.18
N ALA A 26 7.72 -22.71 11.06
CA ALA A 26 8.06 -21.96 9.85
C ALA A 26 6.82 -21.29 9.23
N GLU A 27 5.67 -21.97 9.23
CA GLU A 27 4.39 -21.44 8.73
C GLU A 27 3.85 -20.32 9.64
N MET A 28 4.01 -20.45 10.97
CA MET A 28 3.72 -19.38 11.93
C MET A 28 4.65 -18.18 11.78
N ALA A 29 5.96 -18.40 11.59
CA ALA A 29 6.92 -17.33 11.34
C ALA A 29 6.65 -16.60 10.02
N GLN A 30 6.24 -17.33 8.97
CA GLN A 30 5.77 -16.73 7.72
C GLN A 30 4.46 -15.95 7.89
N ALA A 31 3.54 -16.43 8.72
CA ALA A 31 2.31 -15.71 9.05
C ALA A 31 2.59 -14.42 9.85
N GLU A 32 3.60 -14.42 10.73
CA GLU A 32 4.09 -13.21 11.41
C GLU A 32 4.80 -12.24 10.45
N GLU A 33 5.60 -12.72 9.49
CA GLU A 33 6.20 -11.86 8.46
C GLU A 33 5.16 -11.27 7.48
N MET A 34 4.05 -11.97 7.24
CA MET A 34 2.93 -11.46 6.43
C MET A 34 2.02 -10.47 7.20
N SER A 35 2.23 -10.29 8.51
CA SER A 35 1.59 -9.20 9.25
C SER A 35 2.21 -7.88 8.78
N SER A 36 1.47 -7.11 7.98
CA SER A 36 1.88 -5.75 7.65
C SER A 36 2.23 -4.99 8.94
N PRO A 37 3.36 -4.27 8.99
CA PRO A 37 3.73 -3.54 10.19
C PRO A 37 2.63 -2.54 10.52
N VAL A 38 2.29 -2.43 11.80
CA VAL A 38 1.35 -1.41 12.28
C VAL A 38 1.92 -0.03 11.89
N PRO A 39 1.17 0.81 11.17
CA PRO A 39 1.62 2.16 10.83
C PRO A 39 2.05 2.92 12.09
N PRO A 40 3.12 3.73 12.03
CA PRO A 40 3.54 4.54 13.16
C PRO A 40 2.41 5.43 13.67
N ALA A 41 2.30 5.61 14.98
CA ALA A 41 1.28 6.51 15.55
C ALA A 41 1.42 7.93 14.96
N GLY A 42 0.29 8.50 14.51
CA GLY A 42 0.23 9.85 13.94
C GLY A 42 0.73 9.99 12.51
N PHE A 43 0.92 8.89 11.76
CA PHE A 43 1.29 8.93 10.34
C PHE A 43 0.29 9.70 9.47
N ASP A 44 -0.97 9.73 9.89
CA ASP A 44 -2.15 10.32 9.24
C ASP A 44 -2.60 11.65 9.91
N ILE A 45 -1.81 12.19 10.84
CA ILE A 45 -2.08 13.46 11.51
C ILE A 45 -1.33 14.58 10.80
N ARG A 46 -2.04 15.67 10.50
CA ARG A 46 -1.47 16.88 9.90
C ARG A 46 -0.42 17.49 10.84
N ARG A 47 0.77 17.76 10.29
CA ARG A 47 1.83 18.55 10.94
C ARG A 47 1.83 19.94 10.31
N ASP A 48 1.67 21.00 11.07
CA ASP A 48 1.53 22.35 10.49
C ASP A 48 2.88 23.00 10.11
N GLU A 49 3.98 22.51 10.70
CA GLU A 49 5.33 23.09 10.55
C GLU A 49 6.13 22.47 9.38
N ILE A 50 5.47 21.75 8.47
CA ILE A 50 6.12 21.12 7.30
C ILE A 50 5.59 21.72 5.98
N PRO A 51 6.36 21.65 4.88
CA PRO A 51 5.85 22.00 3.57
C PRO A 51 4.69 21.10 3.15
N HIS A 52 3.66 21.69 2.54
CA HIS A 52 2.47 20.98 2.10
C HIS A 52 2.36 20.95 0.58
N GLY A 53 1.96 19.80 0.05
CA GLY A 53 1.52 19.66 -1.33
C GLY A 53 0.14 20.26 -1.56
N GLN A 54 -0.40 19.99 -2.75
CA GLN A 54 -1.75 20.40 -3.13
C GLN A 54 -2.51 19.21 -3.67
N LEU A 55 -3.75 19.00 -3.20
CA LEU A 55 -4.66 17.97 -3.70
C LEU A 55 -5.84 18.64 -4.40
N GLU A 56 -5.80 18.65 -5.74
CA GLU A 56 -6.78 19.34 -6.56
C GLU A 56 -7.69 18.37 -7.31
N VAL A 57 -8.91 18.81 -7.65
CA VAL A 57 -9.78 18.08 -8.56
C VAL A 57 -9.54 18.60 -9.98
N VAL A 58 -9.22 17.69 -10.90
CA VAL A 58 -9.09 17.98 -12.32
C VAL A 58 -10.22 17.30 -13.09
N GLU A 59 -10.66 17.96 -14.16
CA GLU A 59 -11.61 17.39 -15.12
C GLU A 59 -10.93 17.18 -16.47
N TYR A 60 -11.27 16.09 -17.14
CA TYR A 60 -10.69 15.75 -18.45
C TYR A 60 -11.72 15.03 -19.31
N ASP A 61 -11.64 15.22 -20.63
CA ASP A 61 -12.47 14.50 -21.59
C ASP A 61 -11.88 13.11 -21.84
N SER A 62 -12.69 12.07 -21.62
CA SER A 62 -12.28 10.68 -21.88
C SER A 62 -12.81 10.23 -23.24
N THR A 63 -11.90 9.98 -24.18
CA THR A 63 -12.25 9.46 -25.50
C THR A 63 -12.71 8.00 -25.48
N SER A 64 -12.20 7.19 -24.55
CA SER A 64 -12.53 5.77 -24.44
C SER A 64 -13.96 5.53 -23.98
N ILE A 65 -14.49 6.37 -23.08
CA ILE A 65 -15.88 6.27 -22.62
C ILE A 65 -16.78 7.40 -23.12
N GLY A 66 -16.24 8.41 -23.81
CA GLY A 66 -17.01 9.47 -24.45
C GLY A 66 -17.72 10.43 -23.49
N MET A 67 -17.13 10.71 -22.32
CA MET A 67 -17.66 11.69 -21.38
C MET A 67 -16.54 12.38 -20.59
N ARG A 68 -16.88 13.52 -19.98
CA ARG A 68 -16.01 14.26 -19.07
C ARG A 68 -15.89 13.52 -17.74
N ARG A 69 -14.67 13.29 -17.29
CA ARG A 69 -14.32 12.56 -16.07
C ARG A 69 -13.61 13.46 -15.07
N LYS A 70 -13.55 13.00 -13.83
CA LYS A 70 -12.81 13.63 -12.73
C LYS A 70 -11.68 12.74 -12.24
N ALA A 71 -10.63 13.39 -11.77
CA ALA A 71 -9.58 12.79 -10.95
C ALA A 71 -9.18 13.78 -9.86
N ARG A 72 -8.65 13.27 -8.75
CA ARG A 72 -7.84 14.08 -7.87
C ARG A 72 -6.37 13.94 -8.24
N VAL A 73 -5.63 15.03 -8.14
CA VAL A 73 -4.19 15.07 -8.39
C VAL A 73 -3.52 15.72 -7.20
N TYR A 74 -2.66 14.97 -6.54
CA TYR A 74 -1.73 15.49 -5.56
C TYR A 74 -0.44 15.90 -6.25
N THR A 75 0.03 17.11 -5.99
CA THR A 75 1.37 17.60 -6.37
C THR A 75 2.21 17.85 -5.13
N PRO A 76 3.49 17.42 -5.11
CA PRO A 76 4.34 17.54 -3.93
C PRO A 76 4.69 19.01 -3.62
N PRO A 77 5.16 19.32 -2.40
CA PRO A 77 5.62 20.66 -2.05
C PRO A 77 6.65 21.19 -3.06
N GLY A 78 6.51 22.45 -3.47
CA GLY A 78 7.43 23.09 -4.42
C GLY A 78 7.18 22.77 -5.91
N TYR A 79 6.21 21.91 -6.23
CA TYR A 79 5.89 21.52 -7.61
C TYR A 79 5.71 22.72 -8.56
N ALA A 80 4.91 23.72 -8.18
CA ALA A 80 4.56 24.85 -9.05
C ALA A 80 5.75 25.74 -9.45
N SER A 81 6.83 25.75 -8.66
CA SER A 81 8.06 26.50 -8.93
C SER A 81 9.17 25.64 -9.53
N SER A 82 8.98 24.33 -9.62
CA SER A 82 10.00 23.39 -10.06
C SER A 82 10.07 23.29 -11.59
N GLN A 83 11.26 23.01 -12.11
CA GLN A 83 11.49 22.61 -13.51
C GLN A 83 11.80 21.10 -13.63
N GLU A 84 11.72 20.37 -12.53
CA GLU A 84 12.01 18.94 -12.49
C GLU A 84 10.86 18.11 -13.07
N THR A 85 11.20 16.90 -13.53
CA THR A 85 10.20 15.90 -13.92
C THR A 85 9.94 14.97 -12.74
N PHE A 86 8.68 14.84 -12.36
CA PHE A 86 8.27 14.00 -11.24
C PHE A 86 7.77 12.63 -11.72
N PRO A 87 8.11 11.52 -11.04
CA PRO A 87 7.40 10.25 -11.25
C PRO A 87 5.92 10.39 -10.89
N VAL A 88 5.10 9.51 -11.46
CA VAL A 88 3.64 9.53 -11.28
C VAL A 88 3.15 8.21 -10.71
N LEU A 89 2.43 8.27 -9.60
CA LEU A 89 1.70 7.16 -9.02
C LEU A 89 0.20 7.27 -9.34
N TYR A 90 -0.38 6.24 -9.95
CA TYR A 90 -1.84 6.12 -10.09
C TYR A 90 -2.41 5.29 -8.94
N LEU A 91 -3.13 5.94 -8.03
CA LEU A 91 -3.69 5.32 -6.83
C LEU A 91 -5.20 5.08 -7.03
N LEU A 92 -5.57 3.82 -7.22
CA LEU A 92 -6.95 3.42 -7.51
C LEU A 92 -7.74 3.13 -6.22
N HIS A 93 -9.04 3.42 -6.26
CA HIS A 93 -9.98 3.06 -5.21
C HIS A 93 -10.54 1.63 -5.39
N GLY A 94 -11.20 1.11 -4.37
CA GLY A 94 -11.88 -0.19 -4.42
C GLY A 94 -13.25 -0.17 -5.12
N ILE A 95 -13.96 -1.29 -5.08
CA ILE A 95 -15.34 -1.39 -5.58
C ILE A 95 -16.24 -0.37 -4.86
N GLY A 96 -17.09 0.32 -5.63
CA GLY A 96 -18.05 1.29 -5.10
C GLY A 96 -17.51 2.71 -4.91
N GLY A 97 -16.18 2.87 -4.86
CA GLY A 97 -15.53 4.17 -4.71
C GLY A 97 -15.55 5.04 -5.98
N ASP A 98 -14.92 6.20 -5.85
CA ASP A 98 -14.72 7.21 -6.89
C ASP A 98 -13.38 7.96 -6.64
N GLU A 99 -13.12 9.04 -7.37
CA GLU A 99 -11.90 9.85 -7.20
C GLU A 99 -11.73 10.46 -5.80
N ASN A 100 -12.79 10.48 -4.98
CA ASN A 100 -12.77 11.05 -3.64
C ASN A 100 -12.51 10.01 -2.55
N GLU A 101 -12.53 8.71 -2.86
CA GLU A 101 -12.49 7.64 -1.85
C GLU A 101 -11.30 7.79 -0.90
N TRP A 102 -10.10 7.92 -1.46
CA TRP A 102 -8.88 8.13 -0.69
C TRP A 102 -8.88 9.47 0.07
N ALA A 103 -9.41 10.54 -0.53
CA ALA A 103 -9.47 11.85 0.13
C ALA A 103 -10.46 11.86 1.31
N ARG A 104 -11.52 11.03 1.30
CA ARG A 104 -12.53 10.98 2.36
C ARG A 104 -12.01 10.36 3.66
N SER A 105 -11.19 9.32 3.56
CA SER A 105 -10.79 8.54 4.76
C SER A 105 -9.34 8.09 4.77
N GLY A 106 -8.65 8.14 3.63
CA GLY A 106 -7.25 7.76 3.52
C GLY A 106 -6.26 8.90 3.72
N VAL A 107 -6.72 10.16 3.71
CA VAL A 107 -5.89 11.39 3.91
C VAL A 107 -4.52 11.36 3.20
N PRO A 108 -4.48 11.03 1.90
CA PRO A 108 -3.23 10.76 1.19
C PRO A 108 -2.31 11.99 1.17
N ASP A 109 -2.86 13.20 1.10
CA ASP A 109 -2.11 14.45 1.17
C ASP A 109 -1.31 14.58 2.47
N ILE A 110 -1.93 14.29 3.62
CA ILE A 110 -1.27 14.33 4.92
C ILE A 110 -0.16 13.28 5.01
N ILE A 111 -0.45 12.04 4.60
CA ILE A 111 0.53 10.96 4.66
C ILE A 111 1.72 11.26 3.74
N LEU A 112 1.46 11.72 2.52
CA LEU A 112 2.50 12.08 1.56
C LEU A 112 3.36 13.24 2.09
N ASP A 113 2.75 14.31 2.58
CA ASP A 113 3.46 15.46 3.18
C ASP A 113 4.37 15.00 4.34
N ASN A 114 3.84 14.16 5.24
CA ASN A 114 4.61 13.61 6.36
C ASN A 114 5.79 12.76 5.88
N LEU A 115 5.60 11.93 4.85
CA LEU A 115 6.68 11.10 4.29
C LEU A 115 7.73 11.94 3.56
N TYR A 116 7.36 13.05 2.93
CA TYR A 116 8.32 13.99 2.34
C TYR A 116 9.13 14.73 3.39
N ALA A 117 8.48 15.22 4.45
CA ALA A 117 9.17 15.87 5.55
C ALA A 117 10.15 14.94 6.29
N ASP A 118 9.82 13.65 6.33
CA ASP A 118 10.67 12.60 6.91
C ASP A 118 11.73 12.05 5.92
N GLU A 119 11.79 12.57 4.68
CA GLU A 119 12.70 12.10 3.61
C GLU A 119 12.55 10.60 3.26
N LYS A 120 11.35 10.05 3.42
CA LYS A 120 11.04 8.62 3.17
C LYS A 120 10.44 8.35 1.79
N LEU A 121 10.13 9.40 1.02
CA LEU A 121 9.54 9.30 -0.30
C LEU A 121 10.28 10.23 -1.28
N VAL A 122 10.47 9.76 -2.52
CA VAL A 122 10.86 10.66 -3.61
C VAL A 122 9.66 11.54 -3.99
N PRO A 123 9.82 12.87 -4.19
CA PRO A 123 8.74 13.73 -4.66
C PRO A 123 8.05 13.17 -5.89
N MET A 124 6.72 13.02 -5.84
CA MET A 124 5.94 12.43 -6.93
C MET A 124 4.56 13.06 -7.05
N ILE A 125 4.01 13.02 -8.27
CA ILE A 125 2.61 13.34 -8.52
C ILE A 125 1.78 12.09 -8.23
N VAL A 126 0.67 12.22 -7.50
CA VAL A 126 -0.25 11.11 -7.25
C VAL A 126 -1.60 11.41 -7.89
N VAL A 127 -2.04 10.56 -8.81
CA VAL A 127 -3.32 10.69 -9.51
C VAL A 127 -4.29 9.68 -8.95
N LEU A 128 -5.43 10.15 -8.46
CA LEU A 128 -6.52 9.37 -7.90
C LEU A 128 -7.74 9.49 -8.83
N PRO A 129 -7.80 8.71 -9.93
CA PRO A 129 -8.88 8.81 -10.88
C PRO A 129 -10.14 8.13 -10.34
N ASN A 130 -11.29 8.53 -10.86
CA ASN A 130 -12.46 7.66 -10.81
C ASN A 130 -12.19 6.46 -11.72
N GLY A 131 -12.12 5.25 -11.18
CA GLY A 131 -11.83 4.02 -11.91
C GLY A 131 -13.05 3.37 -12.56
N ARG A 132 -14.27 3.90 -12.35
CA ARG A 132 -15.50 3.29 -12.89
C ARG A 132 -15.63 3.58 -14.37
N ALA A 133 -15.58 2.53 -15.19
CA ALA A 133 -15.69 2.63 -16.65
C ALA A 133 -17.14 2.52 -17.16
N ALA A 134 -18.09 3.17 -16.49
CA ALA A 134 -19.51 3.17 -16.89
C ALA A 134 -19.95 4.58 -17.31
N LYS A 135 -20.87 4.63 -18.29
CA LYS A 135 -21.64 5.83 -18.65
C LYS A 135 -22.82 6.01 -17.71
#